data_AF-A0A7I7NWB2-F1
#
_entry.id   AF-A0A7I7NWB2-F1
#
_cell.length_a   1.000
_cell.length_b   1.000
_cell.length_c   1.000
_cell.angle_alpha   90.00
_cell.angle_beta   90.00
_cell.angle_gamma   90.00
#
_symmetry.space_group_name_H-M   'P 1'
#
loop_
_entity.id
_entity.type
_entity.pdbx_description
1 polymer ?
#
loop_
_entity_poly.entity_id
_entity_poly.type
_entity_poly.pdbx_seq_one_letter_code
_entity_poly.pdbx_strand_id
1 'polypeptide(L)'
;MSTKPMLRAALCTITLAGVTGLAAVPAATAEPPAPACKPGYVWRAARPGDAVCVTPEIRDKTEQQNAAAAQNVQAGNGNVCKAGFVWRNAYPGDAVCVTPDVRDQAAADNQAAASRTVTGGACQKWRGVTDELILAEDNGYKVFAYTSLTGQASFEGHGGPEVKGTIGRSRGINGSDIGFSVNWSNGWNSTYAGHIYPDGSARGGYEDFGPPNNSNVHSGNWDAVGKFVCDQ
;
A
#
# COMPACT_ATOMS: atom_id res chain seq x y z
N MET A 1 -9.20 8.58 82.35
CA MET A 1 -8.65 7.86 81.17
C MET A 1 -9.76 7.79 80.14
N SER A 2 -10.07 8.90 79.47
CA SER A 2 -9.49 9.45 78.23
C SER A 2 -10.03 8.79 76.97
N THR A 3 -11.01 9.47 76.37
CA THR A 3 -11.62 9.25 75.06
C THR A 3 -10.80 9.92 73.94
N LYS A 4 -11.10 9.51 72.68
CA LYS A 4 -10.83 10.13 71.35
C LYS A 4 -9.65 9.55 70.53
N PRO A 5 -9.61 9.72 69.19
CA PRO A 5 -10.69 9.69 68.20
C PRO A 5 -10.30 9.02 66.84
N MET A 6 -11.29 8.94 65.94
CA MET A 6 -11.25 8.56 64.52
C MET A 6 -10.20 9.31 63.68
N LEU A 7 -9.59 8.63 62.70
CA LEU A 7 -8.98 9.27 61.53
C LEU A 7 -9.79 8.96 60.26
N ARG A 8 -10.16 10.04 59.59
CA ARG A 8 -10.87 10.14 58.30
C ARG A 8 -9.94 9.71 57.16
N ALA A 9 -10.39 8.78 56.32
CA ALA A 9 -9.79 8.55 55.01
C ALA A 9 -10.30 9.64 54.03
N ALA A 10 -9.40 10.49 53.57
CA ALA A 10 -9.68 11.53 52.58
C ALA A 10 -9.78 10.92 51.17
N LEU A 11 -10.88 11.21 50.46
CA LEU A 11 -11.02 10.95 49.04
C LEU A 11 -10.04 11.83 48.25
N CYS A 12 -9.21 11.22 47.41
CA CYS A 12 -8.42 11.92 46.40
C CYS A 12 -9.10 11.72 45.04
N THR A 13 -9.92 12.69 44.64
CA THR A 13 -10.51 12.77 43.29
C THR A 13 -9.44 13.24 42.31
N ILE A 14 -8.99 12.34 41.44
CA ILE A 14 -8.15 12.68 40.28
C ILE A 14 -9.09 12.97 39.11
N THR A 15 -9.21 14.25 38.73
CA THR A 15 -9.90 14.67 37.51
C THR A 15 -8.98 14.43 36.31
N LEU A 16 -9.27 13.41 35.51
CA LEU A 16 -8.60 13.18 34.23
C LEU A 16 -9.25 14.06 33.15
N ALA A 17 -8.56 15.12 32.74
CA ALA A 17 -8.90 15.90 31.55
C ALA A 17 -8.42 15.13 30.30
N GLY A 18 -9.33 14.40 29.65
CA GLY A 18 -9.06 13.72 28.39
C GLY A 18 -9.09 14.69 27.21
N VAL A 19 -7.92 15.12 26.74
CA VAL A 19 -7.78 15.86 25.48
C VAL A 19 -7.71 14.84 24.34
N THR A 20 -8.81 14.60 23.64
CA THR A 20 -8.80 13.80 22.40
C THR A 20 -8.48 14.72 21.21
N GLY A 21 -7.19 14.91 20.94
CA GLY A 21 -6.73 15.44 19.65
C GLY A 21 -6.61 14.30 18.65
N LEU A 22 -7.57 14.18 17.73
CA LEU A 22 -7.40 13.37 16.52
C LEU A 22 -6.36 14.07 15.64
N ALA A 23 -5.09 13.68 15.77
CA ALA A 23 -4.10 13.99 14.76
C ALA A 23 -4.47 13.18 13.51
N ALA A 24 -4.99 13.86 12.48
CA ALA A 24 -5.07 13.29 11.15
C ALA A 24 -3.64 12.93 10.73
N VAL A 25 -3.33 11.64 10.66
CA VAL A 25 -2.13 11.16 9.95
C VAL A 25 -2.29 11.62 8.51
N PRO A 26 -1.39 12.46 7.96
CA PRO A 26 -1.44 12.73 6.54
C PRO A 26 -1.20 11.39 5.84
N ALA A 27 -2.18 10.94 5.07
CA ALA A 27 -1.98 9.85 4.12
C ALA A 27 -0.79 10.28 3.25
N ALA A 28 0.27 9.47 3.25
CA ALA A 28 1.39 9.67 2.36
C ALA A 28 0.83 9.73 0.94
N THR A 29 0.84 10.92 0.34
CA THR A 29 0.47 11.11 -1.05
C THR A 29 1.48 10.33 -1.88
N ALA A 30 1.06 9.19 -2.39
CA ALA A 30 1.83 8.45 -3.38
C ALA A 30 1.93 9.31 -4.64
N GLU A 31 3.07 9.98 -4.81
CA GLU A 31 3.62 10.35 -6.12
C GLU A 31 3.50 9.14 -7.07
N PRO A 32 3.38 9.35 -8.40
CA PRO A 32 2.87 8.37 -9.38
C PRO A 32 3.45 6.97 -9.14
N PRO A 33 2.69 5.88 -9.36
CA PRO A 33 3.10 4.56 -8.91
C PRO A 33 4.47 4.23 -9.51
N ALA A 34 5.49 4.33 -8.68
CA ALA A 34 6.83 3.96 -9.07
C ALA A 34 6.83 2.47 -9.41
N PRO A 35 7.62 2.04 -10.42
CA PRO A 35 7.63 0.63 -10.79
C PRO A 35 8.02 -0.23 -9.59
N ALA A 36 7.29 -1.34 -9.41
CA ALA A 36 7.56 -2.25 -8.30
C ALA A 36 8.99 -2.79 -8.37
N CYS A 37 9.55 -3.11 -7.21
CA CYS A 37 10.85 -3.77 -7.16
C CYS A 37 10.74 -5.24 -7.55
N LYS A 38 11.77 -5.77 -8.22
CA LYS A 38 11.92 -7.22 -8.43
C LYS A 38 11.97 -7.94 -7.07
N PRO A 39 11.58 -9.23 -6.99
CA PRO A 39 11.74 -10.02 -5.77
C PRO A 39 13.17 -9.94 -5.21
N GLY A 40 13.28 -9.78 -3.88
CA GLY A 40 14.55 -9.55 -3.19
C GLY A 40 15.00 -8.08 -3.12
N TYR A 41 14.27 -7.16 -3.75
CA TYR A 41 14.51 -5.72 -3.67
C TYR A 41 13.31 -5.00 -3.04
N VAL A 42 13.60 -3.87 -2.40
CA VAL A 42 12.64 -2.98 -1.74
C VAL A 42 12.95 -1.52 -2.11
N TRP A 43 11.98 -0.63 -1.99
CA TRP A 43 12.26 0.80 -2.16
C TRP A 43 13.23 1.28 -1.08
N ARG A 44 14.25 2.03 -1.51
CA ARG A 44 15.27 2.61 -0.64
C ARG A 44 14.68 3.56 0.39
N ALA A 45 13.59 4.25 0.04
CA ALA A 45 12.85 5.14 0.93
C ALA A 45 13.75 6.18 1.64
N ALA A 46 14.76 6.72 0.95
CA ALA A 46 15.64 7.72 1.51
C ALA A 46 14.91 9.03 1.86
N ARG A 47 13.77 9.27 1.24
CA ARG A 47 12.79 10.31 1.55
C ARG A 47 11.39 9.85 1.10
N PRO A 48 10.31 10.56 1.47
CA PRO A 48 9.03 10.37 0.80
C PRO A 48 9.19 10.49 -0.73
N GLY A 49 8.69 9.48 -1.46
CA GLY A 49 8.78 9.41 -2.92
C GLY A 49 10.07 8.79 -3.49
N ASP A 50 11.07 8.42 -2.67
CA ASP A 50 12.27 7.73 -3.17
C ASP A 50 12.01 6.23 -3.41
N ALA A 51 11.71 5.89 -4.66
CA ALA A 51 11.36 4.54 -5.10
C ALA A 51 12.50 3.79 -5.81
N VAL A 52 13.75 4.17 -5.56
CA VAL A 52 14.91 3.42 -6.07
C VAL A 52 14.95 2.02 -5.44
N CYS A 53 14.95 0.97 -6.24
CA CYS A 53 14.99 -0.41 -5.75
C CYS A 53 16.41 -0.81 -5.31
N VAL A 54 16.53 -1.22 -4.05
CA VAL A 54 17.76 -1.66 -3.38
C VAL A 54 17.50 -2.92 -2.57
N THR A 55 18.53 -3.57 -2.02
CA THR A 55 18.31 -4.70 -1.11
C THR A 55 17.80 -4.21 0.25
N PRO A 56 17.13 -5.06 1.06
CA PRO A 56 16.68 -4.69 2.41
C PRO A 56 17.80 -4.12 3.29
N GLU A 57 19.01 -4.68 3.19
CA GLU A 57 20.16 -4.22 3.97
C GLU A 57 20.56 -2.77 3.60
N ILE A 58 20.46 -2.41 2.33
CA ILE A 58 20.75 -1.04 1.86
C ILE A 58 19.66 -0.06 2.28
N ARG A 59 18.38 -0.48 2.29
CA ARG A 59 17.28 0.32 2.84
C ARG A 59 17.54 0.63 4.32
N ASP A 60 17.86 -0.38 5.11
CA ASP A 60 18.09 -0.22 6.55
C ASP A 60 19.35 0.64 6.82
N LYS A 61 20.42 0.47 6.02
CA LYS A 61 21.61 1.34 6.08
C LYS A 61 21.27 2.80 5.73
N THR A 62 20.40 3.02 4.75
CA THR A 62 19.95 4.35 4.33
C THR A 62 19.15 5.04 5.44
N GLU A 63 18.27 4.31 6.12
CA GLU A 63 17.52 4.81 7.28
C GLU A 63 18.46 5.25 8.41
N GLN A 64 19.46 4.42 8.74
CA GLN A 64 20.46 4.74 9.77
C GLN A 64 21.26 6.01 9.42
N GLN A 65 21.60 6.21 8.15
CA GLN A 65 22.30 7.41 7.69
C GLN A 65 21.45 8.66 7.83
N ASN A 66 20.16 8.57 7.51
CA ASN A 66 19.20 9.65 7.70
C ASN A 66 19.06 10.01 9.19
N ALA A 67 18.98 9.00 10.07
CA ALA A 67 18.90 9.20 11.51
C ALA A 67 20.17 9.85 12.10
N ALA A 68 21.35 9.50 11.57
CA ALA A 68 22.64 10.04 11.98
C ALA A 68 23.01 11.36 11.27
N ALA A 69 22.19 11.86 10.33
CA ALA A 69 22.54 12.96 9.44
C ALA A 69 23.06 14.20 10.19
N ALA A 70 22.38 14.60 11.27
CA ALA A 70 22.74 15.76 12.09
C ALA A 70 24.09 15.60 12.81
N GLN A 71 24.52 14.37 13.09
CA GLN A 71 25.76 14.10 13.83
C GLN A 71 27.00 14.31 12.96
N ASN A 72 26.87 14.29 11.63
CA ASN A 72 27.97 14.37 10.68
C ASN A 72 28.12 15.77 10.03
N VAL A 73 27.31 16.73 10.46
CA VAL A 73 27.36 18.14 10.03
C VAL A 73 28.25 18.94 11.00
N GLN A 74 28.99 19.91 10.47
CA GLN A 74 29.79 20.85 11.27
C GLN A 74 28.88 21.73 12.13
N ALA A 75 29.33 22.10 13.33
CA ALA A 75 28.59 23.04 14.16
C ALA A 75 28.56 24.43 13.49
N GLY A 76 27.37 24.98 13.26
CA GLY A 76 27.17 26.30 12.64
C GLY A 76 25.90 26.39 11.80
N ASN A 77 25.71 27.52 11.11
CA ASN A 77 24.57 27.76 10.23
C ASN A 77 24.87 27.23 8.82
N GLY A 78 24.76 25.91 8.61
CA GLY A 78 24.83 25.31 7.28
C GLY A 78 24.95 23.78 7.28
N ASN A 79 24.70 23.16 6.12
CA ASN A 79 24.85 21.71 5.92
C ASN A 79 26.27 21.33 5.51
N VAL A 80 27.30 21.89 6.14
CA VAL A 80 28.70 21.57 5.79
C VAL A 80 29.10 20.26 6.48
N CYS A 81 29.60 19.28 5.72
CA CYS A 81 30.02 18.01 6.31
C CYS A 81 31.33 18.14 7.11
N LYS A 82 31.43 17.37 8.20
CA LYS A 82 32.68 17.21 8.95
C LYS A 82 33.78 16.62 8.05
N ALA A 83 35.04 16.84 8.41
CA ALA A 83 36.18 16.25 7.68
C ALA A 83 36.02 14.72 7.57
N GLY A 84 36.23 14.17 6.36
CA GLY A 84 36.02 12.75 6.07
C GLY A 84 34.60 12.38 5.62
N PHE A 85 33.64 13.32 5.66
CA PHE A 85 32.27 13.14 5.19
C PHE A 85 31.98 14.03 3.97
N VAL A 86 31.03 13.60 3.16
CA VAL A 86 30.56 14.26 1.94
C VAL A 86 29.04 14.16 1.85
N TRP A 87 28.39 15.05 1.10
CA TRP A 87 26.98 14.87 0.78
C TRP A 87 26.77 13.60 -0.03
N ARG A 88 25.76 12.81 0.38
CA ARG A 88 25.41 11.56 -0.28
C ARG A 88 24.89 11.77 -1.70
N ASN A 89 24.23 12.90 -1.98
CA ASN A 89 23.76 13.25 -3.32
C ASN A 89 22.94 12.13 -4.00
N ALA A 90 22.14 11.38 -3.23
CA ALA A 90 21.32 10.30 -3.75
C ALA A 90 20.17 10.82 -4.64
N TYR A 91 19.82 12.09 -4.54
CA TYR A 91 18.80 12.76 -5.34
C TYR A 91 19.00 14.29 -5.29
N PRO A 92 18.33 15.07 -6.16
CA PRO A 92 18.41 16.54 -6.10
C PRO A 92 18.01 17.08 -4.72
N GLY A 93 18.95 17.74 -4.04
CA GLY A 93 18.75 18.28 -2.69
C GLY A 93 19.13 17.36 -1.53
N ASP A 94 19.66 16.15 -1.79
CA ASP A 94 20.15 15.25 -0.74
C ASP A 94 21.49 15.72 -0.14
N ALA A 95 21.40 16.42 0.99
CA ALA A 95 22.56 16.96 1.73
C ALA A 95 22.94 16.14 2.97
N VAL A 96 22.54 14.86 3.05
CA VAL A 96 22.92 13.98 4.17
C VAL A 96 24.43 13.72 4.12
N CYS A 97 25.13 14.02 5.23
CA CYS A 97 26.57 13.80 5.33
C CYS A 97 26.91 12.33 5.65
N VAL A 98 27.58 11.68 4.71
CA VAL A 98 27.97 10.27 4.75
C VAL A 98 29.45 10.10 4.37
N THR A 99 30.01 8.91 4.53
CA THR A 99 31.35 8.61 4.04
C THR A 99 31.38 8.52 2.50
N PRO A 100 32.54 8.73 1.85
CA PRO A 100 32.64 8.68 0.39
C PRO A 100 32.15 7.37 -0.25
N ASP A 101 32.40 6.22 0.39
CA ASP A 101 31.93 4.91 -0.07
C ASP A 101 30.40 4.81 -0.12
N VAL A 102 29.71 5.46 0.82
CA VAL A 102 28.25 5.49 0.85
C VAL A 102 27.68 6.36 -0.26
N ARG A 103 28.30 7.51 -0.52
CA ARG A 103 27.92 8.36 -1.66
C ARG A 103 28.05 7.58 -2.97
N ASP A 104 29.15 6.86 -3.11
CA ASP A 104 29.42 6.08 -4.32
C ASP A 104 28.44 4.89 -4.44
N GLN A 105 28.09 4.24 -3.33
CA GLN A 105 27.03 3.23 -3.28
C GLN A 105 25.66 3.79 -3.69
N ALA A 106 25.27 4.96 -3.18
CA ALA A 106 24.00 5.59 -3.52
C ALA A 106 23.93 5.95 -5.02
N ALA A 107 25.04 6.37 -5.61
CA ALA A 107 25.15 6.61 -7.04
C ALA A 107 25.02 5.30 -7.85
N ALA A 108 25.67 4.22 -7.41
CA ALA A 108 25.56 2.90 -8.04
C ALA A 108 24.13 2.36 -7.96
N ASP A 109 23.42 2.57 -6.84
CA ASP A 109 22.02 2.17 -6.69
C ASP A 109 21.10 2.95 -7.62
N ASN A 110 21.33 4.25 -7.79
CA ASN A 110 20.59 5.07 -8.75
C ASN A 110 20.82 4.58 -10.20
N GLN A 111 22.06 4.24 -10.56
CA GLN A 111 22.39 3.69 -11.89
C GLN A 111 21.73 2.33 -12.13
N ALA A 112 21.69 1.47 -11.11
CA ALA A 112 21.10 0.15 -11.19
C ALA A 112 19.57 0.15 -11.07
N ALA A 113 18.94 1.28 -10.70
CA ALA A 113 17.52 1.36 -10.37
C ALA A 113 16.62 0.71 -11.43
N ALA A 114 16.81 1.04 -12.71
CA ALA A 114 16.01 0.50 -13.81
C ALA A 114 16.15 -1.03 -14.01
N SER A 115 17.29 -1.61 -13.62
CA SER A 115 17.52 -3.05 -13.70
C SER A 115 16.91 -3.83 -12.53
N ARG A 116 16.59 -3.14 -11.43
CA ARG A 116 16.04 -3.70 -10.18
C ARG A 116 14.55 -3.43 -10.03
N THR A 117 14.01 -2.56 -10.86
CA THR A 117 12.58 -2.40 -11.05
C THR A 117 12.05 -3.46 -12.00
N VAL A 118 10.79 -3.81 -11.84
CA VAL A 118 10.06 -4.56 -12.86
C VAL A 118 9.84 -3.59 -14.03
N THR A 119 10.80 -3.56 -14.96
CA THR A 119 10.64 -2.94 -16.27
C THR A 119 9.76 -3.86 -17.11
N GLY A 120 8.59 -3.38 -17.54
CA GLY A 120 7.63 -4.19 -18.27
C GLY A 120 8.22 -4.75 -19.57
N GLY A 121 8.55 -6.04 -19.59
CA GLY A 121 7.68 -6.91 -20.36
C GLY A 121 6.44 -7.14 -19.49
N ALA A 122 5.26 -6.74 -19.94
CA ALA A 122 4.03 -7.01 -19.19
C ALA A 122 4.03 -8.51 -18.86
N CYS A 123 3.82 -8.87 -17.60
CA CYS A 123 3.61 -10.25 -17.26
C CYS A 123 2.48 -10.77 -18.15
N GLN A 124 2.77 -11.77 -18.98
CA GLN A 124 1.80 -12.29 -19.94
C GLN A 124 0.78 -13.20 -19.25
N LYS A 125 1.14 -13.74 -18.08
CA LYS A 125 0.32 -14.70 -17.35
C LYS A 125 0.43 -14.50 -15.83
N TRP A 126 -0.65 -14.03 -15.23
CA TRP A 126 -0.76 -13.94 -13.78
C TRP A 126 -1.51 -15.13 -13.19
N ARG A 127 -1.14 -15.50 -11.97
CA ARG A 127 -1.84 -16.45 -11.13
C ARG A 127 -2.09 -15.80 -9.77
N GLY A 128 -3.28 -15.96 -9.21
CA GLY A 128 -3.51 -15.57 -7.82
C GLY A 128 -2.64 -16.40 -6.87
N VAL A 129 -2.11 -15.78 -5.82
CA VAL A 129 -1.41 -16.54 -4.75
C VAL A 129 -2.37 -17.51 -4.06
N THR A 130 -3.66 -17.14 -4.01
CA THR A 130 -4.77 -17.95 -3.53
C THR A 130 -5.75 -18.24 -4.67
N ASP A 131 -6.54 -19.29 -4.54
CA ASP A 131 -7.65 -19.56 -5.45
C ASP A 131 -8.79 -18.53 -5.27
N GLU A 132 -8.88 -17.94 -4.08
CA GLU A 132 -9.86 -16.91 -3.73
C GLU A 132 -9.38 -15.51 -4.15
N LEU A 133 -10.24 -14.79 -4.84
CA LEU A 133 -10.13 -13.38 -5.18
C LEU A 133 -11.15 -12.61 -4.34
N ILE A 134 -10.66 -11.73 -3.48
CA ILE A 134 -11.50 -10.84 -2.68
C ILE A 134 -11.31 -9.42 -3.21
N LEU A 135 -12.37 -8.82 -3.71
CA LEU A 135 -12.42 -7.42 -4.10
C LEU A 135 -13.04 -6.62 -2.97
N ALA A 136 -12.28 -5.72 -2.38
CA ALA A 136 -12.79 -4.74 -1.43
C ALA A 136 -13.21 -3.49 -2.19
N GLU A 137 -14.50 -3.18 -2.17
CA GLU A 137 -15.07 -2.02 -2.83
C GLU A 137 -15.05 -0.79 -1.90
N ASP A 138 -14.92 0.41 -2.47
CA ASP A 138 -14.82 1.67 -1.69
C ASP A 138 -16.06 1.96 -0.81
N ASN A 139 -17.19 1.34 -1.13
CA ASN A 139 -18.45 1.42 -0.38
C ASN A 139 -18.44 0.53 0.88
N GLY A 140 -17.35 -0.20 1.15
CA GLY A 140 -17.19 -1.12 2.27
C GLY A 140 -17.64 -2.55 2.01
N TYR A 141 -18.05 -2.88 0.78
CA TYR A 141 -18.49 -4.22 0.39
C TYR A 141 -17.33 -5.12 -0.01
N LYS A 142 -17.58 -6.42 0.05
CA LYS A 142 -16.64 -7.43 -0.41
C LYS A 142 -17.30 -8.35 -1.41
N VAL A 143 -16.61 -8.54 -2.54
CA VAL A 143 -16.95 -9.53 -3.55
C VAL A 143 -15.94 -10.65 -3.50
N PHE A 144 -16.44 -11.86 -3.37
CA PHE A 144 -15.67 -13.09 -3.33
C PHE A 144 -15.85 -13.81 -4.66
N ALA A 145 -14.76 -14.15 -5.32
CA ALA A 145 -14.71 -14.88 -6.57
C ALA A 145 -13.52 -15.83 -6.58
N TYR A 146 -13.43 -16.70 -7.59
CA TYR A 146 -12.21 -17.45 -7.84
C TYR A 146 -11.28 -16.65 -8.75
N THR A 147 -9.96 -16.78 -8.56
CA THR A 147 -8.94 -16.14 -9.42
C THR A 147 -8.91 -16.70 -10.85
N SER A 148 -9.55 -17.85 -11.06
CA SER A 148 -9.88 -18.36 -12.41
C SER A 148 -10.89 -17.49 -13.16
N LEU A 149 -11.61 -16.62 -12.45
CA LEU A 149 -12.69 -15.77 -12.97
C LEU A 149 -13.74 -16.57 -13.73
N THR A 150 -14.10 -17.73 -13.17
CA THR A 150 -15.14 -18.63 -13.66
C THR A 150 -15.92 -19.20 -12.48
N GLY A 151 -17.15 -19.68 -12.73
CA GLY A 151 -17.97 -20.32 -11.72
C GLY A 151 -18.83 -19.33 -10.94
N GLN A 152 -18.75 -19.39 -9.60
CA GLN A 152 -19.61 -18.62 -8.70
C GLN A 152 -18.87 -17.43 -8.09
N ALA A 153 -19.63 -16.40 -7.73
CA ALA A 153 -19.21 -15.29 -6.92
C ALA A 153 -20.21 -15.07 -5.78
N SER A 154 -19.82 -14.34 -4.75
CA SER A 154 -20.75 -13.86 -3.73
C SER A 154 -20.39 -12.45 -3.29
N PHE A 155 -21.38 -11.72 -2.78
CA PHE A 155 -21.15 -10.43 -2.15
C PHE A 155 -21.74 -10.37 -0.75
N GLU A 156 -21.02 -9.67 0.13
CA GLU A 156 -21.42 -9.37 1.50
C GLU A 156 -21.26 -7.86 1.73
N GLY A 157 -22.32 -7.17 2.16
CA GLY A 157 -22.25 -5.70 2.24
C GLY A 157 -23.43 -4.94 2.84
N HIS A 158 -24.66 -5.46 2.82
CA HIS A 158 -25.83 -4.68 3.26
C HIS A 158 -26.28 -4.93 4.72
N GLY A 159 -25.48 -5.62 5.53
CA GLY A 159 -25.98 -6.20 6.80
C GLY A 159 -27.11 -7.22 6.61
N GLY A 160 -27.37 -7.61 5.36
CA GLY A 160 -28.33 -8.62 4.94
C GLY A 160 -27.64 -9.94 4.55
N PRO A 161 -28.41 -10.96 4.15
CA PRO A 161 -27.86 -12.26 3.78
C PRO A 161 -26.93 -12.15 2.55
N GLU A 162 -25.95 -13.03 2.49
CA GLU A 162 -25.06 -13.19 1.35
C GLU A 162 -25.86 -13.40 0.05
N VAL A 163 -25.48 -12.69 -0.99
CA VAL A 163 -26.09 -12.84 -2.32
C VAL A 163 -25.11 -13.57 -3.23
N LYS A 164 -25.61 -14.62 -3.87
CA LYS A 164 -24.82 -15.45 -4.79
C LYS A 164 -24.93 -14.92 -6.21
N GLY A 165 -23.87 -15.10 -6.98
CA GLY A 165 -23.81 -14.74 -8.39
C GLY A 165 -23.07 -15.77 -9.20
N THR A 166 -23.35 -15.80 -10.50
CA THR A 166 -22.61 -16.61 -11.46
C THR A 166 -21.76 -15.71 -12.33
N ILE A 167 -20.47 -16.03 -12.45
CA ILE A 167 -19.55 -15.31 -13.33
C ILE A 167 -19.95 -15.62 -14.78
N GLY A 168 -20.32 -14.57 -15.51
CA GLY A 168 -20.84 -14.65 -16.87
C GLY A 168 -19.74 -14.47 -17.91
N ARG A 169 -19.73 -13.30 -18.58
CA ARG A 169 -18.70 -12.97 -19.58
C ARG A 169 -17.42 -12.58 -18.84
N SER A 170 -16.45 -13.48 -18.86
CA SER A 170 -15.10 -13.19 -18.35
C SER A 170 -14.22 -12.71 -19.50
N ARG A 171 -13.66 -11.50 -19.39
CA ARG A 171 -12.46 -11.14 -20.19
C ARG A 171 -11.22 -11.86 -19.65
N GLY A 172 -11.33 -12.45 -18.46
CA GLY A 172 -10.27 -13.17 -17.79
C GLY A 172 -9.16 -12.23 -17.36
N ILE A 173 -7.98 -12.80 -17.20
CA ILE A 173 -6.73 -12.05 -17.08
C ILE A 173 -6.02 -12.14 -18.44
N ASN A 174 -5.79 -10.99 -19.08
CA ASN A 174 -5.10 -10.90 -20.36
C ASN A 174 -3.97 -9.86 -20.26
N GLY A 175 -2.72 -10.34 -20.32
CA GLY A 175 -1.59 -9.53 -19.91
C GLY A 175 -1.80 -9.07 -18.47
N SER A 176 -1.76 -7.76 -18.24
CA SER A 176 -2.07 -7.18 -16.93
C SER A 176 -3.53 -6.74 -16.77
N ASP A 177 -4.37 -6.83 -17.79
CA ASP A 177 -5.78 -6.46 -17.64
C ASP A 177 -6.56 -7.60 -17.00
N ILE A 178 -7.45 -7.25 -16.08
CA ILE A 178 -8.37 -8.19 -15.43
C ILE A 178 -9.80 -7.71 -15.63
N GLY A 179 -10.71 -8.59 -16.03
CA GLY A 179 -12.11 -8.23 -16.12
C GLY A 179 -13.08 -9.40 -16.21
N PHE A 180 -14.23 -9.25 -15.56
CA PHE A 180 -15.28 -10.26 -15.52
C PHE A 180 -16.63 -9.62 -15.20
N SER A 181 -17.72 -10.31 -15.51
CA SER A 181 -19.05 -9.91 -15.08
C SER A 181 -19.71 -10.95 -14.20
N VAL A 182 -20.60 -10.51 -13.33
CA VAL A 182 -21.37 -11.36 -12.42
C VAL A 182 -22.86 -11.11 -12.65
N ASN A 183 -23.63 -12.18 -12.79
CA ASN A 183 -25.09 -12.14 -12.74
C ASN A 183 -25.53 -12.59 -11.34
N TRP A 184 -26.10 -11.67 -10.58
CA TRP A 184 -26.51 -11.90 -9.20
C TRP A 184 -27.91 -12.50 -9.11
N SER A 185 -28.14 -13.34 -8.10
CA SER A 185 -29.42 -14.03 -7.89
C SER A 185 -30.58 -13.08 -7.57
N ASN A 186 -30.29 -11.84 -7.19
CA ASN A 186 -31.28 -10.79 -6.93
C ASN A 186 -31.65 -9.98 -8.21
N GLY A 187 -31.17 -10.40 -9.39
CA GLY A 187 -31.49 -9.77 -10.67
C GLY A 187 -30.57 -8.62 -11.07
N TRP A 188 -29.56 -8.30 -10.27
CA TRP A 188 -28.51 -7.34 -10.64
C TRP A 188 -27.46 -7.99 -11.54
N ASN A 189 -26.80 -7.18 -12.36
CA ASN A 189 -25.61 -7.56 -13.10
C ASN A 189 -24.47 -6.61 -12.76
N SER A 190 -23.25 -7.11 -12.57
CA SER A 190 -22.08 -6.28 -12.32
C SER A 190 -20.99 -6.57 -13.32
N THR A 191 -20.23 -5.55 -13.72
CA THR A 191 -19.03 -5.67 -14.55
C THR A 191 -17.84 -5.09 -13.80
N TYR A 192 -16.79 -5.89 -13.65
CA TYR A 192 -15.53 -5.51 -13.02
C TYR A 192 -14.44 -5.41 -14.07
N ALA A 193 -13.63 -4.36 -14.02
CA ALA A 193 -12.47 -4.17 -14.87
C ALA A 193 -11.34 -3.51 -14.08
N GLY A 194 -10.09 -3.93 -14.32
CA GLY A 194 -8.94 -3.38 -13.62
C GLY A 194 -7.62 -3.83 -14.21
N HIS A 195 -6.56 -3.58 -13.47
CA HIS A 195 -5.19 -3.86 -13.89
C HIS A 195 -4.40 -4.51 -12.75
N ILE A 196 -3.57 -5.51 -13.09
CA ILE A 196 -2.61 -6.19 -12.22
C ILE A 196 -1.24 -5.52 -12.37
N TYR A 197 -0.78 -4.92 -11.29
CA TYR A 197 0.47 -4.17 -11.23
C TYR A 197 1.66 -5.09 -10.99
N PRO A 198 2.88 -4.62 -11.31
CA PRO A 198 4.09 -5.41 -11.14
C PRO A 198 4.36 -5.90 -9.70
N ASP A 199 3.77 -5.27 -8.69
CA ASP A 199 3.84 -5.69 -7.28
C ASP A 199 2.81 -6.77 -6.92
N GLY A 200 2.08 -7.28 -7.92
CA GLY A 200 1.00 -8.26 -7.76
C GLY A 200 -0.30 -7.67 -7.22
N SER A 201 -0.39 -6.37 -6.93
CA SER A 201 -1.69 -5.77 -6.59
C SER A 201 -2.60 -5.75 -7.81
N ALA A 202 -3.89 -5.95 -7.61
CA ALA A 202 -4.90 -5.71 -8.63
C ALA A 202 -5.89 -4.68 -8.11
N ARG A 203 -6.23 -3.70 -8.95
CA ARG A 203 -7.20 -2.66 -8.61
C ARG A 203 -7.93 -2.20 -9.87
N GLY A 204 -9.12 -1.66 -9.69
CA GLY A 204 -9.97 -1.29 -10.82
C GLY A 204 -11.29 -0.66 -10.42
N GLY A 205 -12.19 -0.61 -11.39
CA GLY A 205 -13.55 -0.13 -11.23
C GLY A 205 -14.58 -1.23 -11.44
N TYR A 206 -15.78 -0.99 -10.95
CA TYR A 206 -16.95 -1.82 -11.24
C TYR A 206 -18.15 -0.95 -11.64
N GLU A 207 -19.06 -1.53 -12.40
CA GLU A 207 -20.37 -0.99 -12.74
C GLU A 207 -21.45 -2.02 -12.38
N ASP A 208 -22.43 -1.62 -11.58
CA ASP A 208 -23.60 -2.43 -11.21
C ASP A 208 -24.82 -1.94 -11.96
N PHE A 209 -25.60 -2.87 -12.49
CA PHE A 209 -26.77 -2.63 -13.30
C PHE A 209 -27.99 -3.28 -12.62
N GLY A 210 -28.85 -2.43 -12.06
CA GLY A 210 -30.05 -2.87 -11.36
C GLY A 210 -31.25 -3.12 -12.28
N PRO A 211 -32.17 -4.02 -11.88
CA PRO A 211 -33.41 -4.27 -12.61
C PRO A 211 -34.44 -3.14 -12.42
N PRO A 212 -35.43 -2.99 -13.34
CA PRO A 212 -35.54 -3.71 -14.62
C PRO A 212 -34.69 -3.07 -15.73
N ASN A 213 -34.24 -3.87 -16.70
CA ASN A 213 -33.53 -3.41 -17.91
C ASN A 213 -32.25 -2.58 -17.66
N ASN A 214 -31.47 -2.90 -16.61
CA ASN A 214 -30.21 -2.21 -16.29
C ASN A 214 -30.39 -0.69 -16.05
N SER A 215 -31.53 -0.26 -15.52
CA SER A 215 -31.89 1.16 -15.40
C SER A 215 -31.18 1.89 -14.24
N ASN A 216 -30.72 1.16 -13.22
CA ASN A 216 -30.06 1.74 -12.05
C ASN A 216 -28.57 1.40 -12.10
N VAL A 217 -27.77 2.32 -12.66
CA VAL A 217 -26.33 2.11 -12.81
C VAL A 217 -25.56 2.73 -11.65
N HIS A 218 -24.88 1.91 -10.86
CA HIS A 218 -23.94 2.37 -9.84
C HIS A 218 -22.52 2.03 -10.28
N SER A 219 -21.53 2.78 -9.78
CA SER A 219 -20.12 2.46 -10.03
C SER A 219 -19.29 2.81 -8.82
N GLY A 220 -18.12 2.19 -8.73
CA GLY A 220 -17.15 2.44 -7.69
C GLY A 220 -15.80 1.82 -8.05
N ASN A 221 -14.84 1.93 -7.13
CA ASN A 221 -13.55 1.25 -7.28
C ASN A 221 -13.48 0.04 -6.38
N TRP A 222 -12.54 -0.84 -6.72
CA TRP A 222 -12.17 -1.98 -5.91
C TRP A 222 -10.66 -2.15 -5.86
N ASP A 223 -10.20 -2.68 -4.73
CA ASP A 223 -8.84 -3.15 -4.51
C ASP A 223 -8.87 -4.64 -4.15
N ALA A 224 -8.02 -5.44 -4.79
CA ALA A 224 -7.87 -6.84 -4.42
C ALA A 224 -7.11 -6.98 -3.09
N VAL A 225 -7.67 -7.74 -2.15
CA VAL A 225 -7.03 -8.01 -0.86
C VAL A 225 -5.85 -8.99 -1.01
N GLY A 226 -5.91 -9.87 -2.02
CA GLY A 226 -4.86 -10.83 -2.37
C GLY A 226 -3.88 -10.29 -3.42
N LYS A 227 -2.73 -10.96 -3.54
CA LYS A 227 -1.71 -10.67 -4.55
C LYS A 227 -1.74 -11.69 -5.68
N PHE A 228 -1.31 -11.26 -6.86
CA PHE A 228 -1.02 -12.08 -8.02
C PHE A 228 0.50 -12.25 -8.16
N VAL A 229 0.91 -13.43 -8.63
CA VAL A 229 2.28 -13.74 -9.01
C VAL A 229 2.35 -13.94 -10.52
N CYS A 230 3.47 -13.53 -11.11
CA CYS A 230 3.69 -13.73 -12.53
C CYS A 230 4.24 -15.14 -12.78
N ASP A 231 3.50 -15.95 -13.52
CA ASP A 231 4.02 -17.20 -14.09
C ASP A 231 4.68 -16.81 -15.43
N GLN A 232 5.99 -17.01 -15.55
CA GLN A 232 6.72 -16.77 -16.81
C GLN A 232 6.30 -17.74 -17.92
#